data_AF-A0A1W6ZFG6-F1
#
_entry.id   AF-A0A1W6ZFG6-F1
#
_cell.length_a   1.000
_cell.length_b   1.000
_cell.length_c   1.000
_cell.angle_alpha   90.00
_cell.angle_beta   90.00
_cell.angle_gamma   90.00
#
_symmetry.space_group_name_H-M   'P 1'
#
loop_
_entity.id
_entity.type
_entity.pdbx_description
1 polymer ?
#
loop_
_entity_poly.entity_id
_entity_poly.type
_entity_poly.pdbx_seq_one_letter_code
_entity_poly.pdbx_strand_id
1 'polypeptide(L)'
;MFDYQPTVLLIEDDANIRRFVRTALESEGCEVHEADTVQRGLIEAGTRQPDAVVLDLGLPDADGMTLIRELRGWTEVPVLVLSARASETDKIEALDAGADDYLTKPFGVGELLARLRVLLRRHARGGAGNAAEFSFGDVHVDMARRVVTRAGQHVHLTQIEYRLLAVLLAHRGKVMTHRELLREVWGPSHVESNHYLRIYMGHLRQKLEADPAQPVHLVTEIGVGYRFAS
;
A
#
# COMPACT_ATOMS: atom_id res chain seq x y z
N MET A 1 9.95 -12.05 12.14
CA MET A 1 10.67 -11.19 11.18
C MET A 1 9.89 -11.14 9.89
N PHE A 2 9.70 -9.97 9.29
CA PHE A 2 9.00 -9.81 8.02
C PHE A 2 9.90 -10.27 6.86
N ASP A 3 9.30 -10.83 5.80
CA ASP A 3 10.02 -11.33 4.61
C ASP A 3 10.53 -10.20 3.69
N TYR A 4 10.11 -8.97 3.96
CA TYR A 4 10.57 -7.70 3.38
C TYR A 4 10.46 -6.61 4.46
N GLN A 5 11.05 -5.43 4.26
CA GLN A 5 10.90 -4.29 5.16
C GLN A 5 9.58 -3.54 4.87
N PRO A 6 8.51 -3.67 5.68
CA PRO A 6 7.23 -3.06 5.39
C PRO A 6 7.23 -1.58 5.76
N THR A 7 6.63 -0.75 4.92
CA THR A 7 6.39 0.66 5.20
C THR A 7 5.08 0.79 6.00
N VAL A 8 5.14 1.32 7.21
CA VAL A 8 3.96 1.54 8.07
C VAL A 8 3.76 3.03 8.28
N LEU A 9 2.54 3.51 8.03
CA LEU A 9 2.14 4.86 8.39
C LEU A 9 1.45 4.84 9.76
N LEU A 10 2.05 5.52 10.73
CA LEU A 10 1.52 5.71 12.07
C LEU A 10 0.86 7.09 12.19
N ILE A 11 -0.43 7.12 12.48
CA ILE A 11 -1.23 8.34 12.63
C ILE A 11 -1.73 8.41 14.07
N GLU A 12 -1.12 9.27 14.88
CA GLU A 12 -1.34 9.37 16.33
C GLU A 12 -0.93 10.77 16.77
N ASP A 13 -1.70 11.47 17.61
CA ASP A 13 -1.36 12.83 18.07
C ASP A 13 -0.51 12.83 19.35
N ASP A 14 -0.68 11.84 20.23
CA ASP A 14 0.13 11.70 21.45
C ASP A 14 1.58 11.29 21.11
N ALA A 15 2.52 12.21 21.36
CA ALA A 15 3.93 12.01 21.04
C ALA A 15 4.58 10.84 21.79
N ASN A 16 4.11 10.49 23.00
CA ASN A 16 4.63 9.36 23.76
C ASN A 16 4.15 8.04 23.18
N ILE A 17 2.85 7.92 22.88
CA ILE A 17 2.30 6.74 22.23
C ILE A 17 2.93 6.56 20.85
N ARG A 18 3.04 7.65 20.08
CA ARG A 18 3.63 7.64 18.74
C ARG A 18 5.09 7.16 18.77
N ARG A 19 5.91 7.68 19.70
CA ARG A 19 7.29 7.23 19.90
C ARG A 19 7.36 5.75 20.29
N PHE A 20 6.53 5.33 21.23
CA PHE A 20 6.48 3.94 21.69
C PHE A 20 6.13 2.98 20.55
N VAL A 21 5.08 3.28 19.77
CA VAL A 21 4.64 2.46 18.64
C VAL A 21 5.69 2.46 17.53
N ARG A 22 6.28 3.62 17.20
CA ARG A 22 7.39 3.69 16.24
C ARG A 22 8.52 2.75 16.63
N THR A 23 9.06 2.87 17.85
CA THR A 23 10.20 2.07 18.29
C THR A 23 9.89 0.57 18.24
N ALA A 24 8.68 0.17 18.62
CA ALA A 24 8.22 -1.22 18.50
C ALA A 24 8.23 -1.71 17.04
N LEU A 25 7.69 -0.93 16.11
CA LEU A 25 7.63 -1.30 14.69
C LEU A 25 9.02 -1.34 14.03
N GLU A 26 9.86 -0.34 14.30
CA GLU A 26 11.23 -0.28 13.76
C GLU A 26 12.08 -1.46 14.26
N SER A 27 11.89 -1.89 15.52
CA SER A 27 12.59 -3.06 16.07
C SER A 27 12.24 -4.39 15.38
N GLU A 28 11.11 -4.47 14.68
CA GLU A 28 10.73 -5.63 13.86
C GLU A 28 11.15 -5.48 12.40
N GLY A 29 11.83 -4.38 12.05
CA GLY A 29 12.31 -4.11 10.70
C GLY A 29 11.30 -3.42 9.79
N CYS A 30 10.30 -2.72 10.34
CA CYS A 30 9.44 -1.83 9.55
C CYS A 30 10.11 -0.47 9.31
N GLU A 31 9.87 0.12 8.14
CA GLU A 31 10.06 1.55 7.92
C GLU A 31 8.81 2.29 8.42
N VAL A 32 8.96 3.32 9.26
CA VAL A 32 7.82 4.01 9.89
C VAL A 32 7.77 5.48 9.50
N HIS A 33 6.64 5.90 8.92
CA HIS A 33 6.29 7.30 8.72
C HIS A 33 5.25 7.73 9.74
N GLU A 34 5.32 8.99 10.18
CA GLU A 34 4.42 9.55 11.19
C GLU A 34 3.53 10.65 10.61
N ALA A 35 2.30 10.71 11.10
CA ALA A 35 1.42 11.86 11.03
C ALA A 35 0.75 12.08 12.39
N ASP A 36 0.47 13.32 12.73
CA ASP A 36 -0.17 13.74 13.99
C ASP A 36 -1.61 14.23 13.79
N THR A 37 -2.08 14.23 12.55
CA THR A 37 -3.37 14.78 12.12
C THR A 37 -3.96 13.94 11.00
N VAL A 38 -5.29 13.97 10.86
CA VAL A 38 -6.01 13.33 9.76
C VAL A 38 -5.51 13.85 8.41
N GLN A 39 -5.40 15.18 8.26
CA GLN A 39 -4.97 15.78 7.00
C GLN A 39 -3.55 15.34 6.61
N ARG A 40 -2.61 15.34 7.55
CA ARG A 40 -1.25 14.87 7.29
C ARG A 40 -1.23 13.37 6.99
N GLY A 41 -2.05 12.60 7.70
CA GLY A 41 -2.21 11.16 7.49
C GLY A 41 -2.64 10.82 6.06
N LEU A 42 -3.63 11.54 5.51
CA LEU A 42 -4.08 11.35 4.12
C LEU A 42 -2.99 11.69 3.09
N ILE A 43 -2.26 12.78 3.32
CA ILE A 43 -1.14 13.18 2.45
C ILE A 43 -0.04 12.12 2.47
N GLU A 44 0.39 11.69 3.66
CA GLU A 44 1.43 10.66 3.79
C GLU A 44 0.97 9.31 3.26
N ALA A 45 -0.31 8.94 3.42
CA ALA A 45 -0.85 7.70 2.84
C ALA A 45 -0.74 7.70 1.30
N GLY A 46 -1.07 8.80 0.64
CA GLY A 46 -0.97 8.92 -0.82
C GLY A 46 0.47 9.00 -1.34
N THR A 47 1.34 9.71 -0.60
CA THR A 47 2.73 9.97 -1.03
C THR A 47 3.69 8.83 -0.70
N ARG A 48 3.51 8.17 0.45
CA ARG A 48 4.36 7.06 0.92
C ARG A 48 3.85 5.70 0.47
N GLN A 49 2.54 5.59 0.19
CA GLN A 49 1.89 4.35 -0.20
C GLN A 49 2.18 3.19 0.77
N PRO A 50 1.91 3.34 2.08
CA PRO A 50 2.32 2.36 3.08
C PRO A 50 1.69 0.98 2.86
N ASP A 51 2.32 -0.06 3.41
CA ASP A 51 1.82 -1.43 3.42
C ASP A 51 0.76 -1.67 4.49
N ALA A 52 0.74 -0.81 5.52
CA ALA A 52 -0.28 -0.78 6.55
C ALA A 52 -0.37 0.61 7.17
N VAL A 53 -1.56 0.94 7.68
CA VAL A 53 -1.81 2.14 8.46
C VAL A 53 -2.15 1.73 9.88
N VAL A 54 -1.49 2.35 10.86
CA VAL A 54 -1.84 2.28 12.28
C VAL A 54 -2.44 3.63 12.65
N LEU A 55 -3.70 3.65 13.05
CA LEU A 55 -4.49 4.88 13.17
C LEU A 55 -5.09 5.02 14.57
N ASP A 56 -4.84 6.14 15.24
CA ASP A 56 -5.68 6.59 16.36
C ASP A 56 -6.99 7.24 15.85
N LEU A 57 -8.11 6.92 16.49
CA LEU A 57 -9.38 7.62 16.26
C LEU A 57 -9.47 8.97 17.01
N GLY A 58 -8.66 9.15 18.06
CA GLY A 58 -8.66 10.32 18.93
C GLY A 58 -7.92 11.55 18.40
N LEU A 59 -7.92 11.79 17.08
CA LEU A 59 -7.13 12.86 16.46
C LEU A 59 -7.75 14.26 16.69
N PRO A 60 -6.93 15.33 16.76
CA PRO A 60 -7.38 16.66 17.15
C PRO A 60 -8.12 17.42 16.03
N ASP A 61 -7.86 17.11 14.76
CA ASP A 61 -8.34 17.88 13.61
C ASP A 61 -9.63 17.32 12.98
N ALA A 62 -9.87 16.01 13.08
CA ALA A 62 -11.11 15.36 12.68
C ALA A 62 -11.23 13.96 13.31
N ASP A 63 -12.42 13.37 13.27
CA ASP A 63 -12.61 11.97 13.66
C ASP A 63 -11.84 11.05 12.70
N GLY A 64 -10.97 10.19 13.24
CA GLY A 64 -10.20 9.21 12.47
C GLY A 64 -11.06 8.26 11.64
N MET A 65 -12.34 8.10 12.00
CA MET A 65 -13.33 7.40 11.17
C MET A 65 -13.49 8.00 9.77
N THR A 66 -13.33 9.32 9.64
CA THR A 66 -13.35 10.02 8.35
C THR A 66 -12.16 9.60 7.50
N LEU A 67 -10.97 9.49 8.10
CA LEU A 67 -9.76 9.05 7.41
C LEU A 67 -9.93 7.64 6.85
N ILE A 68 -10.51 6.71 7.61
CA ILE A 68 -10.75 5.34 7.14
C ILE A 68 -11.62 5.34 5.87
N ARG A 69 -12.75 6.07 5.90
CA ARG A 69 -13.66 6.16 4.74
C ARG A 69 -12.99 6.79 3.53
N GLU A 70 -12.18 7.83 3.74
CA GLU A 70 -11.43 8.47 2.66
C GLU A 70 -10.38 7.55 2.05
N LEU A 71 -9.62 6.82 2.87
CA LEU A 71 -8.68 5.80 2.39
C LEU A 71 -9.39 4.74 1.54
N ARG A 72 -10.53 4.23 2.01
CA ARG A 72 -11.33 3.22 1.27
C ARG A 72 -11.88 3.73 -0.06
N GLY A 73 -11.91 5.04 -0.29
CA GLY A 73 -12.26 5.62 -1.60
C GLY A 73 -11.24 5.35 -2.72
N TRP A 74 -10.02 4.91 -2.38
CA TRP A 74 -8.93 4.74 -3.35
C TRP A 74 -7.85 3.71 -2.96
N THR A 75 -7.88 3.13 -1.77
CA THR A 75 -6.92 2.11 -1.36
C THR A 75 -7.50 1.09 -0.39
N GLU A 76 -7.12 -0.17 -0.61
CA GLU A 76 -7.39 -1.31 0.26
C GLU A 76 -6.26 -1.55 1.28
N VAL A 77 -5.39 -0.54 1.53
CA VAL A 77 -4.31 -0.67 2.52
C VAL A 77 -4.90 -1.10 3.87
N PRO A 78 -4.33 -2.10 4.54
CA PRO A 78 -4.88 -2.57 5.80
C PRO A 78 -4.76 -1.49 6.88
N VAL A 79 -5.84 -1.26 7.61
CA VAL A 79 -5.90 -0.26 8.68
C VAL A 79 -6.10 -0.96 10.02
N LEU A 80 -5.13 -0.81 10.92
CA LEU A 80 -5.22 -1.20 12.33
C LEU A 80 -5.59 0.01 13.17
N VAL A 81 -6.78 -0.01 13.76
CA VAL A 81 -7.23 1.07 14.64
C VAL A 81 -6.69 0.90 16.04
N LEU A 82 -6.17 1.98 16.62
CA LEU A 82 -5.84 2.14 18.03
C LEU A 82 -6.87 3.07 18.66
N SER A 83 -7.44 2.71 19.81
CA SER A 83 -8.38 3.63 20.47
C SER A 83 -8.53 3.38 21.96
N ALA A 84 -8.72 4.44 22.74
CA ALA A 84 -9.17 4.34 24.13
C ALA A 84 -10.66 3.94 24.24
N ARG A 85 -11.42 4.03 23.14
CA ARG A 85 -12.81 3.59 23.11
C ARG A 85 -12.85 2.06 23.16
N ALA A 86 -13.54 1.53 24.17
CA ALA A 86 -13.60 0.09 24.43
C ALA A 86 -14.99 -0.51 24.16
N SER A 87 -15.98 0.33 23.84
CA SER A 87 -17.35 -0.13 23.61
C SER A 87 -17.40 -1.02 22.37
N GLU A 88 -18.31 -2.00 22.39
CA GLU A 88 -18.55 -2.87 21.24
C GLU A 88 -19.04 -2.07 20.04
N THR A 89 -19.89 -1.07 20.27
CA THR A 89 -20.40 -0.17 19.23
C THR A 89 -19.28 0.57 18.51
N ASP A 90 -18.32 1.16 19.23
CA ASP A 90 -17.18 1.87 18.62
C ASP A 90 -16.31 0.94 17.76
N LYS A 91 -16.16 -0.32 18.18
CA LYS A 91 -15.41 -1.33 17.42
C LYS A 91 -16.13 -1.72 16.15
N ILE A 92 -17.44 -1.96 16.23
CA ILE A 92 -18.28 -2.29 15.08
C ILE A 92 -18.23 -1.14 14.07
N GLU A 93 -18.44 0.10 14.52
CA GLU A 93 -18.42 1.27 13.64
C GLU A 93 -17.08 1.40 12.90
N ALA A 94 -15.95 1.23 13.59
CA ALA A 94 -14.62 1.28 12.99
C ALA A 94 -14.42 0.23 11.89
N LEU A 95 -14.85 -1.01 12.14
CA LEU A 95 -14.76 -2.10 11.17
C LEU A 95 -15.70 -1.88 9.99
N ASP A 96 -16.93 -1.41 10.23
CA ASP A 96 -17.92 -1.09 9.19
C ASP A 96 -17.46 0.08 8.30
N ALA A 97 -16.70 1.04 8.85
CA ALA A 97 -16.08 2.10 8.06
C ALA A 97 -14.93 1.60 7.17
N GLY A 98 -14.46 0.37 7.41
CA GLY A 98 -13.47 -0.32 6.61
C GLY A 98 -12.16 -0.64 7.34
N ALA A 99 -12.04 -0.45 8.66
CA ALA A 99 -10.87 -0.95 9.38
C ALA A 99 -10.77 -2.48 9.30
N ASP A 100 -9.54 -3.00 9.27
CA ASP A 100 -9.31 -4.45 9.16
C ASP A 100 -9.18 -5.12 10.53
N ASP A 101 -8.74 -4.36 11.54
CA ASP A 101 -8.63 -4.81 12.92
C ASP A 101 -8.63 -3.60 13.89
N TYR A 102 -8.85 -3.88 15.17
CA TYR A 102 -9.01 -2.89 16.22
C TYR A 102 -8.27 -3.31 17.49
N LEU A 103 -7.55 -2.38 18.10
CA LEU A 103 -6.78 -2.57 19.33
C LEU A 103 -7.11 -1.49 20.36
N THR A 104 -7.64 -1.91 21.51
CA THR A 104 -8.03 -1.00 22.59
C THR A 104 -6.81 -0.58 23.43
N LYS A 105 -6.68 0.71 23.76
CA LYS A 105 -5.69 1.26 24.69
C LYS A 105 -6.12 0.99 26.15
N PRO A 106 -5.21 0.57 27.05
CA PRO A 106 -3.79 0.29 26.83
C PRO A 106 -3.56 -1.08 26.18
N PHE A 107 -2.53 -1.18 25.35
CA PHE A 107 -2.15 -2.42 24.65
C PHE A 107 -0.67 -2.76 24.82
N GLY A 108 -0.33 -4.04 24.64
CA GLY A 108 1.05 -4.51 24.66
C GLY A 108 1.72 -4.48 23.27
N VAL A 109 3.04 -4.30 23.24
CA VAL A 109 3.85 -4.36 21.99
C VAL A 109 3.61 -5.67 21.23
N GLY A 110 3.61 -6.80 21.95
CA GLY A 110 3.42 -8.12 21.34
C GLY A 110 2.08 -8.27 20.61
N GLU A 111 1.01 -7.69 21.15
CA GLU A 111 -0.33 -7.74 20.55
C GLU A 111 -0.41 -6.88 19.28
N LEU A 112 0.07 -5.63 19.36
CA LEU A 112 0.17 -4.73 18.21
C LEU A 112 0.90 -5.38 17.04
N LEU A 113 2.10 -5.93 17.30
CA LEU A 113 2.93 -6.56 16.28
C LEU A 113 2.29 -7.84 15.71
N ALA A 114 1.63 -8.63 16.55
CA ALA A 114 0.93 -9.83 16.10
C ALA A 114 -0.22 -9.50 15.13
N ARG A 115 -1.05 -8.51 15.47
CA ARG A 115 -2.15 -8.05 14.61
C ARG A 115 -1.65 -7.49 13.29
N LEU A 116 -0.65 -6.61 13.35
CA LEU A 116 -0.05 -6.04 12.14
C LEU A 116 0.54 -7.10 11.21
N ARG A 117 1.24 -8.12 11.75
CA ARG A 117 1.74 -9.25 10.96
C ARG A 117 0.62 -10.01 10.25
N VAL A 118 -0.51 -10.23 10.92
CA VAL A 118 -1.68 -10.90 10.31
C VAL A 118 -2.26 -10.06 9.18
N LEU A 119 -2.40 -8.75 9.38
CA LEU A 119 -2.92 -7.82 8.38
C LEU A 119 -2.04 -7.78 7.13
N LEU A 120 -0.74 -7.55 7.29
CA LEU A 120 0.22 -7.51 6.18
C LEU A 120 0.22 -8.82 5.38
N ARG A 121 0.15 -9.97 6.06
CA ARG A 121 0.08 -11.28 5.40
C ARG A 121 -1.24 -11.49 4.64
N ARG A 122 -2.36 -11.02 5.17
CA ARG A 122 -3.68 -11.13 4.50
C ARG A 122 -3.75 -10.24 3.28
N HIS A 123 -3.31 -8.98 3.40
CA HIS A 123 -3.32 -8.03 2.29
C HIS A 123 -2.41 -8.49 1.14
N ALA A 124 -1.24 -9.08 1.43
CA ALA A 124 -0.39 -9.70 0.42
C ALA A 124 -1.08 -10.86 -0.32
N ARG A 125 -2.04 -11.56 0.31
CA ARG A 125 -2.81 -12.67 -0.28
C ARG A 125 -4.13 -12.24 -0.93
N GLY A 126 -4.73 -11.14 -0.47
CA GLY A 126 -6.08 -10.69 -0.85
C GLY A 126 -6.22 -10.18 -2.28
N GLY A 127 -5.12 -9.83 -2.95
CA GLY A 127 -5.11 -9.53 -4.39
C GLY A 127 -5.05 -10.76 -5.31
N ALA A 128 -4.89 -11.97 -4.75
CA ALA A 128 -4.72 -13.20 -5.51
C ALA A 128 -6.06 -13.93 -5.74
N GLY A 129 -6.89 -13.38 -6.62
CA GLY A 129 -7.88 -14.18 -7.34
C GLY A 129 -7.16 -15.11 -8.33
N ASN A 130 -6.85 -16.34 -7.89
CA ASN A 130 -6.48 -17.51 -8.70
C ASN A 130 -5.28 -17.47 -9.66
N ALA A 131 -4.47 -16.42 -9.68
CA ALA A 131 -3.11 -16.46 -10.24
C ALA A 131 -2.16 -15.69 -9.30
N ALA A 132 -1.71 -16.37 -8.24
CA ALA A 132 -0.73 -15.81 -7.30
C ALA A 132 0.66 -15.61 -7.93
N GLU A 133 0.86 -16.12 -9.14
CA GLU A 133 2.10 -16.04 -9.90
C GLU A 133 1.80 -15.58 -11.33
N PHE A 134 2.53 -14.57 -11.80
CA PHE A 134 2.50 -14.12 -13.18
C PHE A 134 3.85 -14.39 -13.84
N SER A 135 3.84 -14.74 -15.12
CA SER A 135 5.07 -14.91 -15.90
C SER A 135 4.91 -14.29 -17.28
N PHE A 136 5.95 -13.59 -17.73
CA PHE A 136 6.02 -12.93 -19.03
C PHE A 136 7.50 -12.70 -19.41
N GLY A 137 7.88 -13.06 -20.64
CA GLY A 137 9.29 -13.13 -21.01
C GLY A 137 10.09 -13.98 -20.01
N ASP A 138 11.20 -13.43 -19.51
CA ASP A 138 12.01 -14.04 -18.45
C ASP A 138 11.60 -13.60 -17.03
N VAL A 139 10.53 -12.82 -16.90
CA VAL A 139 10.07 -12.26 -15.62
C VAL A 139 9.05 -13.18 -14.96
N HIS A 140 9.21 -13.40 -13.67
CA HIS A 140 8.26 -14.09 -12.81
C HIS A 140 7.93 -13.23 -11.60
N VAL A 141 6.64 -13.09 -11.30
CA VAL A 141 6.10 -12.26 -10.22
C VAL A 141 5.26 -13.14 -9.29
N ASP A 142 5.75 -13.38 -8.08
CA ASP A 142 4.98 -13.97 -6.99
C ASP A 142 4.29 -12.84 -6.23
N MET A 143 2.98 -12.71 -6.45
CA MET A 143 2.17 -11.63 -5.88
C MET A 143 1.98 -11.80 -4.37
N ALA A 144 1.96 -13.06 -3.90
CA ALA A 144 1.75 -13.37 -2.49
C ALA A 144 2.98 -13.06 -1.65
N ARG A 145 4.17 -13.26 -2.20
CA ARG A 145 5.45 -12.92 -1.56
C ARG A 145 5.97 -11.54 -1.95
N ARG A 146 5.33 -10.88 -2.91
CA ARG A 146 5.80 -9.62 -3.54
C ARG A 146 7.23 -9.73 -4.07
N VAL A 147 7.54 -10.90 -4.63
CA VAL A 147 8.86 -11.21 -5.17
C VAL A 147 8.81 -11.12 -6.69
N VAL A 148 9.69 -10.32 -7.26
CA VAL A 148 9.90 -10.26 -8.70
C VAL A 148 11.27 -10.82 -9.03
N THR A 149 11.32 -11.71 -10.01
CA THR A 149 12.57 -12.26 -10.55
C THR A 149 12.60 -12.12 -12.06
N ARG A 150 13.80 -11.99 -12.63
CA ARG A 150 14.04 -12.01 -14.07
C ARG A 150 15.21 -12.94 -14.37
N ALA A 151 15.02 -13.91 -15.25
CA ALA A 151 15.99 -14.97 -15.52
C ALA A 151 16.52 -15.65 -14.23
N GLY A 152 15.62 -15.85 -13.26
CA GLY A 152 15.93 -16.45 -11.96
C GLY A 152 16.65 -15.55 -10.95
N GLN A 153 16.97 -14.29 -11.30
CA GLN A 153 17.59 -13.33 -10.38
C GLN A 153 16.55 -12.38 -9.79
N HIS A 154 16.67 -12.06 -8.49
CA HIS A 154 15.80 -11.09 -7.85
C HIS A 154 15.92 -9.71 -8.47
N VAL A 155 14.78 -9.12 -8.80
CA VAL A 155 14.66 -7.73 -9.26
C VAL A 155 14.05 -6.91 -8.14
N HIS A 156 14.82 -5.96 -7.62
CA HIS A 156 14.31 -5.04 -6.61
C HIS A 156 13.43 -3.97 -7.25
N LEU A 157 12.14 -3.99 -6.93
CA LEU A 157 11.20 -2.93 -7.23
C LEU A 157 10.95 -2.09 -5.98
N THR A 158 10.85 -0.78 -6.15
CA THR A 158 10.32 0.08 -5.10
C THR A 158 8.83 -0.21 -4.90
N GLN A 159 8.27 0.25 -3.78
CA GLN A 159 6.85 0.06 -3.46
C GLN A 159 5.92 0.60 -4.57
N ILE A 160 6.23 1.78 -5.09
CA ILE A 160 5.48 2.42 -6.18
C ILE A 160 5.59 1.64 -7.48
N GLU A 161 6.78 1.17 -7.82
CA GLU A 161 7.01 0.34 -9.01
C GLU A 161 6.24 -0.97 -8.93
N TYR A 162 6.32 -1.67 -7.77
CA TYR A 162 5.59 -2.91 -7.56
C TYR A 162 4.08 -2.71 -7.64
N ARG A 163 3.54 -1.65 -7.01
CA ARG A 163 2.10 -1.35 -7.06
C ARG A 163 1.64 -1.04 -8.48
N LEU A 164 2.41 -0.25 -9.24
CA LEU A 164 2.12 0.02 -10.65
C LEU A 164 2.10 -1.26 -11.49
N LEU A 165 3.09 -2.15 -11.31
CA LEU A 165 3.12 -3.45 -11.95
C LEU A 165 1.92 -4.31 -11.56
N ALA A 166 1.58 -4.37 -10.27
CA ALA A 166 0.47 -5.13 -9.74
C ALA A 166 -0.87 -4.69 -10.35
N VAL A 167 -1.13 -3.38 -10.43
CA VAL A 167 -2.33 -2.82 -11.07
C VAL A 167 -2.39 -3.22 -12.54
N LEU A 168 -1.28 -3.12 -13.27
CA LEU A 168 -1.22 -3.50 -14.69
C LEU A 168 -1.44 -5.00 -14.91
N LEU A 169 -0.88 -5.86 -14.06
CA LEU A 169 -1.08 -7.32 -14.10
C LEU A 169 -2.52 -7.72 -13.75
N ALA A 170 -3.13 -7.07 -12.74
CA ALA A 170 -4.53 -7.30 -12.37
C ALA A 170 -5.50 -6.92 -13.50
N HIS A 171 -5.12 -5.98 -14.36
CA HIS A 171 -5.87 -5.54 -15.53
C HIS A 171 -5.24 -5.98 -16.86
N ARG A 172 -4.66 -7.19 -16.91
CA ARG A 172 -3.97 -7.73 -18.09
C ARG A 172 -4.80 -7.56 -19.37
N GLY A 173 -4.19 -7.01 -20.42
CA GLY A 173 -4.82 -6.79 -21.72
C GLY A 173 -5.80 -5.60 -21.79
N LYS A 174 -6.20 -5.01 -20.66
CA LYS A 174 -7.03 -3.81 -20.61
C LYS A 174 -6.16 -2.56 -20.73
N VAL A 175 -6.62 -1.58 -21.52
CA VAL A 175 -6.00 -0.25 -21.52
C VAL A 175 -6.41 0.49 -20.24
N MET A 176 -5.43 0.88 -19.45
CA MET A 176 -5.60 1.67 -18.24
C MET A 176 -5.23 3.12 -18.55
N THR A 177 -6.17 4.04 -18.36
CA THR A 177 -5.94 5.47 -18.60
C THR A 177 -4.93 6.03 -17.59
N HIS A 178 -4.25 7.13 -17.95
CA HIS A 178 -3.35 7.81 -17.00
C HIS A 178 -4.06 8.16 -15.68
N ARG A 179 -5.32 8.59 -15.76
CA ARG A 179 -6.14 8.99 -14.62
C ARG A 179 -6.45 7.81 -13.70
N GLU A 180 -6.80 6.65 -14.27
CA GLU A 180 -7.04 5.42 -13.50
C GLU A 180 -5.76 4.94 -12.82
N LEU A 181 -4.64 4.87 -13.55
CA LEU A 181 -3.36 4.44 -12.98
C LEU A 181 -2.89 5.37 -11.85
N LEU A 182 -3.01 6.69 -12.04
CA LEU A 182 -2.64 7.65 -10.99
C LEU A 182 -3.50 7.48 -9.74
N ARG A 183 -4.82 7.29 -9.90
CA ARG A 183 -5.73 7.07 -8.78
C ARG A 183 -5.43 5.75 -8.05
N GLU A 184 -5.28 4.65 -8.78
CA GLU A 184 -5.05 3.33 -8.19
C GLU A 184 -3.70 3.22 -7.48
N VAL A 185 -2.67 3.92 -7.98
CA VAL A 185 -1.31 3.83 -7.43
C VAL A 185 -1.04 4.92 -6.39
N TRP A 186 -1.41 6.19 -6.63
CA TRP A 186 -1.09 7.34 -5.75
C TRP A 186 -2.29 8.00 -5.06
N GLY A 187 -3.52 7.56 -5.36
CA GLY A 187 -4.74 8.15 -4.80
C GLY A 187 -5.22 9.43 -5.50
N PRO A 188 -6.36 9.99 -5.05
CA PRO A 188 -7.09 11.06 -5.73
C PRO A 188 -6.33 12.40 -5.79
N SER A 189 -5.45 12.67 -4.82
CA SER A 189 -4.69 13.93 -4.75
C SER A 189 -3.60 14.07 -5.82
N HIS A 190 -3.27 12.99 -6.52
CA HIS A 190 -2.16 12.94 -7.49
C HIS A 190 -2.61 12.74 -8.93
N VAL A 191 -3.92 12.82 -9.20
CA VAL A 191 -4.54 12.44 -10.48
C VAL A 191 -4.10 13.31 -11.67
N GLU A 192 -3.53 14.50 -11.42
CA GLU A 192 -2.99 15.37 -12.48
C GLU A 192 -1.48 15.21 -12.73
N SER A 193 -0.79 14.39 -11.94
CA SER A 193 0.68 14.27 -11.98
C SER A 193 1.19 13.24 -13.01
N ASN A 194 0.78 13.39 -14.27
CA ASN A 194 1.12 12.49 -15.38
C ASN A 194 2.64 12.24 -15.56
N HIS A 195 3.48 13.19 -15.16
CA HIS A 195 4.93 13.06 -15.25
C HIS A 195 5.47 11.92 -14.37
N TYR A 196 4.93 11.72 -13.16
CA TYR A 196 5.36 10.63 -12.28
C TYR A 196 5.08 9.27 -12.90
N LEU A 197 3.87 9.08 -13.45
CA LEU A 197 3.51 7.82 -14.10
C LEU A 197 4.48 7.46 -15.23
N ARG A 198 4.90 8.44 -16.03
CA ARG A 198 5.89 8.23 -17.10
C ARG A 198 7.26 7.82 -16.57
N ILE A 199 7.74 8.47 -15.50
CA ILE A 199 9.03 8.13 -14.87
C ILE A 199 9.00 6.68 -14.35
N TYR A 200 7.99 6.33 -13.55
CA TYR A 200 7.90 5.00 -12.94
C TYR A 200 7.64 3.91 -13.98
N MET A 201 6.89 4.21 -15.06
CA MET A 201 6.80 3.29 -16.19
C MET A 201 8.15 3.08 -16.88
N GLY A 202 8.95 4.14 -17.04
CA GLY A 202 10.33 4.04 -17.53
C GLY A 202 11.20 3.15 -16.66
N HIS A 203 11.13 3.30 -15.33
CA HIS A 203 11.85 2.44 -14.39
C HIS A 203 11.43 0.97 -14.49
N LEU A 204 10.13 0.69 -14.57
CA LEU A 204 9.63 -0.68 -14.75
C LEU A 204 10.16 -1.30 -16.04
N ARG A 205 10.09 -0.57 -17.16
CA ARG A 205 10.64 -1.04 -18.44
C ARG A 205 12.13 -1.32 -18.33
N GLN A 206 12.90 -0.42 -17.72
CA GLN A 206 14.34 -0.60 -17.52
C GLN A 206 14.68 -1.88 -16.75
N LYS A 207 13.83 -2.28 -15.81
CA LYS A 207 14.05 -3.44 -14.94
C LYS A 207 13.48 -4.75 -15.52
N LEU A 208 12.39 -4.68 -16.28
CA LEU A 208 11.58 -5.87 -16.63
C LEU A 208 11.55 -6.18 -18.12
N GLU A 209 11.69 -5.19 -19.01
CA GLU A 209 11.71 -5.43 -20.46
C GLU A 209 13.08 -5.93 -20.92
N ALA A 210 13.10 -6.68 -22.01
CA ALA A 210 14.35 -7.05 -22.68
C ALA A 210 15.01 -5.83 -23.34
N ASP A 211 14.21 -5.01 -24.03
CA ASP A 211 14.58 -3.70 -24.56
C ASP A 211 13.59 -2.64 -24.04
N PRO A 212 14.01 -1.77 -23.10
CA PRO A 212 13.15 -0.72 -22.55
C PRO A 212 12.65 0.30 -23.59
N ALA A 213 13.37 0.48 -24.70
CA ALA A 213 12.99 1.40 -25.77
C ALA A 213 11.95 0.78 -26.72
N GLN A 214 11.86 -0.56 -26.75
CA GLN A 214 10.87 -1.32 -27.52
C GLN A 214 10.09 -2.27 -26.60
N PRO A 215 9.29 -1.73 -25.66
CA PRO A 215 8.60 -2.53 -24.66
C PRO A 215 7.56 -3.44 -25.31
N VAL A 216 7.61 -4.73 -25.02
CA VAL A 216 6.64 -5.71 -25.55
C VAL A 216 5.53 -6.01 -24.56
N HIS A 217 5.77 -5.84 -23.25
CA HIS A 217 4.80 -6.14 -22.20
C HIS A 217 4.17 -4.87 -21.62
N LEU A 218 4.95 -3.84 -21.34
CA LEU A 218 4.50 -2.58 -20.75
C LEU A 218 4.24 -1.54 -21.85
N VAL A 219 3.16 -1.71 -22.60
CA VAL A 219 2.91 -0.97 -23.85
C VAL A 219 2.30 0.40 -23.59
N THR A 220 2.77 1.42 -24.32
CA THR A 220 2.16 2.76 -24.34
C THR A 220 0.98 2.78 -25.32
N GLU A 221 -0.20 3.19 -24.85
CA GLU A 221 -1.34 3.50 -25.71
C GLU A 221 -1.42 5.03 -25.85
N ILE A 222 -0.99 5.53 -27.01
CA ILE A 222 -0.71 6.96 -27.24
C ILE A 222 -1.96 7.81 -26.94
N GLY A 223 -1.80 8.81 -26.09
CA GLY A 223 -2.88 9.74 -25.69
C GLY A 223 -3.89 9.15 -24.69
N VAL A 224 -3.81 7.86 -24.37
CA VAL A 224 -4.77 7.19 -23.49
C VAL A 224 -4.12 6.78 -22.17
N GLY A 225 -3.03 6.01 -22.21
CA GLY A 225 -2.40 5.46 -21.02
C GLY A 225 -1.48 4.29 -21.34
N TYR A 226 -1.60 3.22 -20.56
CA TYR A 226 -0.74 2.04 -20.67
C TYR A 226 -1.56 0.77 -20.66
N ARG A 227 -0.99 -0.28 -21.23
CA ARG A 227 -1.57 -1.63 -21.23
C ARG A 227 -0.48 -2.64 -20.95
N PHE A 228 -0.80 -3.63 -20.13
CA PHE A 228 0.01 -4.83 -20.04
C PHE A 228 -0.36 -5.79 -21.18
N ALA A 229 0.57 -6.04 -22.10
CA ALA A 229 0.46 -7.02 -23.17
C ALA A 229 1.13 -8.33 -22.75
N SER A 230 0.47 -9.46 -23.06
CA SER A 230 0.89 -10.79 -22.65
C SER A 230 2.18 -11.23 -23.29
#